data_AF-A0A2P1QQ33-F1
#
_entry.id   AF-A0A2P1QQ33-F1
#
_cell.length_a   1.000
_cell.length_b   1.000
_cell.length_c   1.000
_cell.angle_alpha   90.00
_cell.angle_beta   90.00
_cell.angle_gamma   90.00
#
_symmetry.space_group_name_H-M   'P 1'
#
loop_
_entity.id
_entity.type
_entity.pdbx_description
1 polymer ?
#
loop_
_entity_poly.entity_id
_entity_poly.type
_entity_poly.pdbx_seq_one_letter_code
_entity_poly.pdbx_strand_id
1 'polypeptide(L)'
;MGKLTYFRFAYSIVKRDITISILHMGFSALFCFFLIFGIFLLRMDKTPSNSSSIELFRNYPQLVLLLSSAGLAFMTITRTLLRTSDAGIMMAVGGNRIGTIRLLVAELWILHGIGFSLSMLATVFFPPWVAEGSSLFDYGKAFFICIFLISGIGSGLSLILTFLDPYRSIRRGK
;
A
#
# COMPACT_ATOMS: atom_id res chain seq x y z
N MET A 1 18.39 15.70 -24.08
CA MET A 1 17.54 15.52 -22.88
C MET A 1 17.00 14.10 -22.89
N GLY A 2 17.23 13.29 -21.85
CA GLY A 2 16.77 11.89 -21.82
C GLY A 2 15.24 11.77 -21.74
N LYS A 3 14.65 10.73 -22.34
CA LYS A 3 13.19 10.47 -22.26
C LYS A 3 12.75 10.37 -20.79
N LEU A 4 11.77 11.19 -20.41
CA LEU A 4 11.13 11.16 -19.11
C LEU A 4 10.16 9.98 -19.07
N THR A 5 10.43 8.98 -18.22
CA THR A 5 9.53 7.84 -18.02
C THR A 5 8.66 8.08 -16.79
N TYR A 6 7.45 7.49 -16.77
CA TYR A 6 6.52 7.59 -15.63
C TYR A 6 7.17 7.19 -14.30
N PHE A 7 7.98 6.12 -14.33
CA PHE A 7 8.70 5.64 -13.14
C PHE A 7 9.74 6.65 -12.63
N ARG A 8 10.52 7.29 -13.52
CA ARG A 8 11.47 8.34 -13.13
C ARG A 8 10.78 9.54 -12.52
N PHE A 9 9.62 9.94 -13.06
CA PHE A 9 8.85 11.03 -12.49
C PHE A 9 8.23 10.66 -11.14
N ALA A 10 7.66 9.46 -11.00
CA ALA A 10 7.15 8.97 -9.72
C ALA A 10 8.25 8.96 -8.65
N TYR A 11 9.47 8.50 -8.99
CA TYR A 11 10.61 8.57 -8.09
C TYR A 11 10.99 10.01 -7.71
N SER A 12 10.89 10.97 -8.65
CA SER A 12 11.14 12.38 -8.32
C SER A 12 10.14 12.94 -7.30
N ILE A 13 8.87 12.50 -7.34
CA ILE A 13 7.85 12.85 -6.35
C ILE A 13 8.21 12.27 -4.97
N VAL A 14 8.63 11.00 -4.93
CA VAL A 14 9.11 10.35 -3.69
C VAL A 14 10.30 11.12 -3.09
N LYS A 15 11.24 11.54 -3.93
CA LYS A 15 12.41 12.32 -3.50
C LYS A 15 12.04 13.72 -2.98
N ARG A 16 11.01 14.36 -3.58
CA ARG A 16 10.51 15.67 -3.14
C ARG A 16 10.02 15.62 -1.70
N ASP A 17 9.33 14.54 -1.32
CA ASP A 17 8.70 14.39 -0.01
C ASP A 17 9.40 13.31 0.84
N ILE A 18 10.74 13.33 0.85
CA ILE A 18 11.58 12.21 1.33
C ILE A 18 11.27 11.79 2.78
N THR A 19 11.07 12.74 3.70
CA THR A 19 10.80 12.42 5.11
C THR A 19 9.49 11.66 5.27
N ILE A 20 8.42 12.14 4.60
CA ILE A 20 7.11 11.47 4.60
C ILE A 20 7.22 10.12 3.90
N SER A 21 7.98 10.05 2.81
CA SER A 21 8.22 8.81 2.06
C SER A 21 8.96 7.75 2.89
N ILE A 22 9.97 8.13 3.67
CA ILE A 22 10.67 7.22 4.59
C ILE A 22 9.73 6.69 5.67
N LEU A 23 8.93 7.57 6.28
CA LEU A 23 7.92 7.15 7.26
C LEU A 23 6.90 6.19 6.63
N HIS A 24 6.41 6.48 5.42
CA HIS A 24 5.52 5.60 4.69
C HIS A 24 6.15 4.24 4.37
N MET A 25 7.41 4.20 3.95
CA MET A 25 8.12 2.94 3.72
C MET A 25 8.23 2.11 5.02
N GLY A 26 8.56 2.75 6.14
CA GLY A 26 8.66 2.10 7.46
C GLY A 26 7.32 1.56 7.95
N PHE A 27 6.26 2.36 7.96
CA PHE A 27 4.92 1.89 8.34
C PHE A 27 4.38 0.84 7.37
N SER A 28 4.66 0.97 6.07
CA SER A 28 4.30 -0.07 5.10
C SER A 28 5.02 -1.37 5.39
N ALA A 29 6.30 -1.35 5.79
CA ALA A 29 7.02 -2.54 6.18
C ALA A 29 6.38 -3.21 7.40
N LEU A 30 6.01 -2.41 8.41
CA LEU A 30 5.32 -2.90 9.61
C LEU A 30 3.99 -3.58 9.28
N PHE A 31 3.11 -2.92 8.51
CA PHE A 31 1.82 -3.49 8.16
C PHE A 31 1.94 -4.68 7.21
N CYS A 32 2.86 -4.66 6.26
CA CYS A 32 3.14 -5.82 5.41
C CYS A 32 3.66 -7.00 6.25
N PHE A 33 4.44 -6.76 7.30
CA PHE A 33 4.94 -7.82 8.18
C PHE A 33 3.79 -8.48 8.93
N PHE A 34 2.91 -7.68 9.53
CA PHE A 34 1.72 -8.19 10.19
C PHE A 34 0.72 -8.83 9.23
N LEU A 35 0.67 -8.39 7.97
CA LEU A 35 -0.14 -9.04 6.95
C LEU A 35 0.35 -10.46 6.67
N ILE A 36 1.66 -10.62 6.39
CA ILE A 36 2.28 -11.94 6.17
C ILE A 36 2.07 -12.82 7.40
N PHE A 37 2.32 -12.28 8.59
CA PHE A 37 2.13 -12.97 9.85
C PHE A 37 0.67 -13.40 10.07
N GLY A 38 -0.30 -12.53 9.81
CA GLY A 38 -1.72 -12.85 9.92
C GLY A 38 -2.16 -13.98 8.99
N ILE A 39 -1.61 -14.04 7.76
CA ILE A 39 -1.89 -15.14 6.82
C ILE A 39 -1.32 -16.45 7.33
N PHE A 40 -0.09 -16.40 7.84
CA PHE A 40 0.55 -17.55 8.46
C PHE A 40 -0.29 -18.09 9.62
N LEU A 41 -0.71 -17.21 10.53
CA LEU A 41 -1.52 -17.61 11.68
C LEU A 41 -2.88 -18.17 11.23
N LEU A 42 -3.54 -17.56 10.25
CA LEU A 42 -4.81 -18.07 9.71
C LEU A 42 -4.73 -19.49 9.19
N ARG A 43 -3.60 -19.87 8.58
CA ARG A 43 -3.39 -21.22 8.07
C ARG A 43 -3.06 -22.21 9.20
N MET A 44 -2.37 -21.74 10.24
CA MET A 44 -2.03 -22.55 11.41
C MET A 44 -3.21 -22.75 12.36
N ASP A 45 -4.20 -21.87 12.30
CA ASP A 45 -5.44 -22.02 13.05
C ASP A 45 -6.23 -23.23 12.52
N LYS A 46 -6.28 -24.28 13.33
CA LYS A 46 -7.01 -25.53 13.05
C LYS A 46 -8.44 -25.48 13.56
N THR A 47 -8.81 -24.44 14.33
CA THR A 47 -10.13 -24.34 14.94
C THR A 47 -11.04 -23.43 14.12
N PRO A 48 -12.24 -23.90 13.70
CA PRO A 48 -13.18 -23.06 12.99
C PRO A 48 -13.64 -21.95 13.93
N SER A 49 -13.36 -20.72 13.52
CA SER A 49 -13.39 -19.59 14.40
C SER A 49 -14.72 -18.83 14.15
N ASN A 50 -15.65 -18.91 15.11
CA ASN A 50 -17.01 -18.37 14.93
C ASN A 50 -16.99 -16.83 14.99
N SER A 51 -17.25 -16.19 13.84
CA SER A 51 -17.27 -14.72 13.62
C SER A 51 -18.16 -13.92 14.57
N SER A 52 -19.10 -14.58 15.25
CA SER A 52 -20.06 -13.97 16.18
C SER A 52 -19.70 -14.13 17.66
N SER A 53 -18.65 -14.91 18.00
CA SER A 53 -18.28 -15.18 19.38
C SER A 53 -17.42 -14.06 19.98
N ILE A 54 -17.56 -13.78 21.29
CA ILE A 54 -16.70 -12.81 21.98
C ILE A 54 -15.27 -13.34 22.20
N GLU A 55 -15.11 -14.67 22.20
CA GLU A 55 -13.82 -15.35 22.26
C GLU A 55 -12.94 -15.04 21.04
N LEU A 56 -13.57 -14.62 19.94
CA LEU A 56 -12.94 -14.06 18.73
C LEU A 56 -12.12 -12.80 18.98
N PHE A 57 -12.30 -12.08 20.09
CA PHE A 57 -11.42 -10.96 20.40
C PHE A 57 -10.15 -11.39 21.13
N ARG A 58 -10.16 -12.58 21.75
CA ARG A 58 -9.12 -12.98 22.69
C ARG A 58 -7.93 -13.67 22.03
N ASN A 59 -8.12 -14.39 20.92
CA ASN A 59 -7.09 -15.26 20.30
C ASN A 59 -7.09 -15.25 18.74
N TYR A 60 -7.31 -14.11 18.08
CA TYR A 60 -7.76 -14.14 16.68
C TYR A 60 -6.79 -13.59 15.64
N PRO A 61 -6.28 -14.43 14.73
CA PRO A 61 -5.38 -14.00 13.66
C PRO A 61 -6.04 -13.12 12.60
N GLN A 62 -7.35 -13.19 12.43
CA GLN A 62 -8.05 -12.33 11.47
C GLN A 62 -8.08 -10.86 11.94
N LEU A 63 -7.98 -10.58 13.25
CA LEU A 63 -7.85 -9.19 13.72
C LEU A 63 -6.54 -8.57 13.23
N VAL A 64 -5.46 -9.34 13.23
CA VAL A 64 -4.16 -8.92 12.70
C VAL A 64 -4.26 -8.63 11.19
N LEU A 65 -4.96 -9.50 10.44
CA LEU A 65 -5.20 -9.29 9.01
C LEU A 65 -6.07 -8.07 8.73
N LEU A 66 -7.15 -7.89 9.49
CA LEU A 66 -8.05 -6.76 9.34
C LEU A 66 -7.33 -5.45 9.64
N LEU A 67 -6.55 -5.40 10.72
CA LEU A 67 -5.82 -4.20 11.13
C LEU A 67 -4.70 -3.87 10.15
N SER A 68 -3.93 -4.87 9.70
CA SER A 68 -2.86 -4.65 8.72
C SER A 68 -3.39 -4.24 7.35
N SER A 69 -4.46 -4.87 6.86
CA SER A 69 -5.11 -4.48 5.60
C SER A 69 -5.74 -3.09 5.69
N ALA A 70 -6.43 -2.76 6.79
CA ALA A 70 -6.98 -1.43 7.03
C ALA A 70 -5.88 -0.36 7.10
N GLY A 71 -4.75 -0.66 7.75
CA GLY A 71 -3.57 0.20 7.79
C GLY A 71 -3.02 0.49 6.39
N LEU A 72 -2.80 -0.55 5.59
CA LEU A 72 -2.33 -0.41 4.19
C LEU A 72 -3.31 0.36 3.32
N ALA A 73 -4.62 0.09 3.45
CA ALA A 73 -5.65 0.83 2.75
C ALA A 73 -5.64 2.32 3.13
N PHE A 74 -5.61 2.63 4.43
CA PHE A 74 -5.57 4.01 4.92
C PHE A 74 -4.32 4.75 4.44
N MET A 75 -3.15 4.12 4.48
CA MET A 75 -1.91 4.70 3.95
C MET A 75 -2.00 4.96 2.44
N THR A 76 -2.55 4.01 1.67
CA THR A 76 -2.77 4.17 0.23
C THR A 76 -3.69 5.36 -0.05
N ILE A 77 -4.80 5.47 0.68
CA ILE A 77 -5.78 6.56 0.56
C ILE A 77 -5.12 7.91 0.87
N THR A 78 -4.52 8.03 2.05
CA THR A 78 -3.91 9.29 2.50
C THR A 78 -2.79 9.73 1.57
N ARG A 79 -1.91 8.80 1.13
CA ARG A 79 -0.86 9.13 0.18
C ARG A 79 -1.40 9.60 -1.16
N THR A 80 -2.44 8.94 -1.67
CA THR A 80 -3.05 9.33 -2.95
C THR A 80 -3.73 10.70 -2.84
N LEU A 81 -4.43 10.97 -1.74
CA LEU A 81 -5.09 12.27 -1.51
C LEU A 81 -4.10 13.43 -1.41
N LEU A 82 -2.90 13.22 -0.84
CA LEU A 82 -1.84 14.22 -0.83
C LEU A 82 -1.36 14.59 -2.25
N ARG A 83 -1.65 13.76 -3.26
CA ARG A 83 -1.34 14.01 -4.67
C ARG A 83 -2.44 14.73 -5.44
N THR A 84 -3.45 15.25 -4.75
CA THR A 84 -4.55 15.99 -5.40
C THR A 84 -4.03 17.16 -6.24
N SER A 85 -3.07 17.94 -5.73
CA SER A 85 -2.50 19.07 -6.47
C SER A 85 -1.66 18.62 -7.67
N ASP A 86 -0.83 17.58 -7.51
CA ASP A 86 -0.02 17.02 -8.59
C ASP A 86 -0.91 16.48 -9.74
N ALA A 87 -1.98 15.76 -9.40
CA ALA A 87 -2.97 15.29 -10.38
C ALA A 87 -3.68 16.47 -11.08
N GLY A 88 -4.05 17.51 -10.31
CA GLY A 88 -4.63 18.74 -10.84
C GLY A 88 -3.74 19.44 -11.85
N ILE A 89 -2.46 19.62 -11.52
CA ILE A 89 -1.47 20.23 -12.44
C ILE A 89 -1.38 19.41 -13.72
N MET A 90 -1.27 18.09 -13.62
CA MET A 90 -1.20 17.20 -14.79
C MET A 90 -2.43 17.33 -15.70
N MET A 91 -3.63 17.42 -15.12
CA MET A 91 -4.86 17.58 -15.90
C MET A 91 -5.00 19.00 -16.50
N ALA A 92 -4.54 20.04 -15.79
CA ALA A 92 -4.57 21.43 -16.29
C ALA A 92 -3.72 21.62 -17.54
N VAL A 93 -2.58 20.92 -17.64
CA VAL A 93 -1.64 21.01 -18.78
C VAL A 93 -2.00 20.06 -19.94
N GLY A 94 -3.18 19.42 -19.89
CA GLY A 94 -3.63 18.51 -20.95
C GLY A 94 -3.10 17.08 -20.83
N GLY A 95 -2.71 16.64 -19.63
CA GLY A 95 -2.21 15.28 -19.38
C GLY A 95 -3.25 14.18 -19.63
N ASN A 96 -2.77 13.03 -20.11
CA ASN A 96 -3.61 11.84 -20.27
C ASN A 96 -3.97 11.24 -18.90
N ARG A 97 -5.27 11.04 -18.64
CA ARG A 97 -5.80 10.44 -17.39
C ARG A 97 -5.14 9.10 -17.06
N ILE A 98 -5.01 8.21 -18.05
CA ILE A 98 -4.38 6.89 -17.84
C ILE A 98 -2.90 7.06 -17.46
N GLY A 99 -2.23 8.05 -18.06
CA GLY A 99 -0.85 8.41 -17.70
C GLY A 99 -0.73 8.88 -16.25
N THR A 100 -1.62 9.78 -15.82
CA THR A 100 -1.68 10.27 -14.44
C THR A 100 -1.94 9.13 -13.45
N ILE A 101 -2.90 8.25 -13.73
CA ILE A 101 -3.19 7.08 -12.88
C ILE A 101 -1.98 6.17 -12.76
N ARG A 102 -1.34 5.82 -13.89
CA ARG A 102 -0.14 4.98 -13.89
C ARG A 102 1.00 5.59 -13.07
N LEU A 103 1.14 6.90 -13.13
CA LEU A 103 2.17 7.63 -12.40
C LEU A 103 1.94 7.63 -10.89
N LEU A 104 0.72 7.92 -10.46
CA LEU A 104 0.35 7.92 -9.04
C LEU A 104 0.41 6.50 -8.44
N VAL A 105 -0.04 5.49 -9.19
CA VAL A 105 0.09 4.08 -8.80
C VAL A 105 1.54 3.63 -8.77
N ALA A 106 2.39 4.08 -9.70
CA ALA A 106 3.82 3.80 -9.66
C ALA A 106 4.50 4.41 -8.43
N GLU A 107 4.11 5.63 -8.01
CA GLU A 107 4.60 6.24 -6.78
C GLU A 107 4.24 5.38 -5.56
N LEU A 108 2.99 4.93 -5.46
CA LEU A 108 2.55 4.04 -4.39
C LEU A 108 3.39 2.76 -4.34
N TRP A 109 3.68 2.16 -5.50
CA TRP A 109 4.51 0.95 -5.57
C TRP A 109 5.98 1.16 -5.24
N ILE A 110 6.55 2.35 -5.48
CA ILE A 110 7.89 2.65 -4.98
C ILE A 110 7.88 2.59 -3.45
N LEU A 111 6.88 3.17 -2.79
CA LEU A 111 6.81 3.21 -1.32
C LEU A 111 6.45 1.85 -0.72
N HIS A 112 5.34 1.27 -1.15
CA HIS A 112 4.83 0.02 -0.60
C HIS A 112 5.57 -1.20 -1.11
N GLY A 113 6.17 -1.16 -2.30
CA GLY A 113 7.04 -2.21 -2.80
C GLY A 113 8.34 -2.32 -2.00
N ILE A 114 8.94 -1.17 -1.63
CA ILE A 114 10.08 -1.16 -0.70
C ILE A 114 9.63 -1.66 0.67
N GLY A 115 8.51 -1.17 1.20
CA GLY A 115 7.95 -1.65 2.47
C GLY A 115 7.70 -3.16 2.50
N PHE A 116 7.08 -3.70 1.45
CA PHE A 116 6.85 -5.14 1.31
C PHE A 116 8.17 -5.92 1.23
N SER A 117 9.16 -5.43 0.50
CA SER A 117 10.49 -6.05 0.41
C SER A 117 11.21 -6.06 1.77
N LEU A 118 11.14 -4.96 2.51
CA LEU A 118 11.68 -4.87 3.87
C LEU A 118 10.96 -5.82 4.83
N SER A 119 9.65 -5.98 4.68
CA SER A 119 8.86 -6.95 5.45
C SER A 119 9.30 -8.38 5.18
N MET A 120 9.48 -8.75 3.90
CA MET A 120 10.02 -10.07 3.52
C MET A 120 11.39 -10.32 4.17
N LEU A 121 12.28 -9.33 4.14
CA LEU A 121 13.58 -9.42 4.82
C LEU A 121 13.40 -9.57 6.34
N ALA A 122 12.51 -8.79 6.96
CA ALA A 122 12.22 -8.89 8.38
C ALA A 122 11.71 -10.29 8.77
N THR A 123 10.90 -10.94 7.94
CA THR A 123 10.46 -12.32 8.18
C THR A 123 11.58 -13.35 8.11
N VAL A 124 12.72 -13.06 7.47
CA VAL A 124 13.90 -13.94 7.51
C VAL A 124 14.62 -13.84 8.85
N PHE A 125 14.77 -12.62 9.38
CA PHE A 125 15.43 -12.39 10.68
C PHE A 125 14.53 -12.69 11.88
N PHE A 126 13.22 -12.51 11.70
CA PHE A 126 12.18 -12.76 12.68
C PHE A 126 11.14 -13.71 12.06
N PRO A 127 11.50 -15.00 11.87
CA PRO A 127 10.58 -15.97 11.30
C PRO A 127 9.32 -16.04 12.16
N PRO A 128 8.14 -16.22 11.54
CA PRO A 128 6.88 -16.28 12.27
C PRO A 128 6.82 -17.56 13.12
N TRP A 129 7.42 -17.49 14.32
CA TRP A 129 7.35 -18.28 15.56
C TRP A 129 7.20 -19.81 15.53
N VAL A 130 7.19 -20.46 14.36
CA VAL A 130 7.41 -21.90 14.17
C VAL A 130 8.12 -22.09 12.82
N ALA A 131 9.42 -22.39 12.85
CA ALA A 131 10.26 -22.53 11.65
C ALA A 131 9.76 -23.59 10.66
N GLU A 132 9.02 -24.59 11.15
CA GLU A 132 8.48 -25.71 10.37
C GLU A 132 7.21 -25.34 9.58
N GLY A 133 6.69 -24.13 9.76
CA GLY A 133 5.40 -23.74 9.21
C GLY A 133 5.45 -22.86 7.96
N SER A 134 6.48 -22.06 7.70
CA SER A 134 6.40 -21.02 6.66
C SER A 134 6.38 -21.61 5.25
N SER A 135 5.37 -21.27 4.44
CA SER A 135 5.30 -21.69 3.03
C SER A 135 5.45 -20.50 2.10
N LEU A 136 6.11 -20.68 0.95
CA LEU A 136 6.15 -19.70 -0.13
C LEU A 136 4.75 -19.21 -0.55
N PHE A 137 3.74 -20.06 -0.38
CA PHE A 137 2.36 -19.73 -0.70
C PHE A 137 1.77 -18.61 0.18
N ASP A 138 2.21 -18.47 1.44
CA ASP A 138 1.70 -17.43 2.34
C ASP A 138 2.17 -16.04 1.90
N TYR A 139 3.45 -15.95 1.48
CA TYR A 139 4.01 -14.74 0.90
C TYR A 139 3.33 -14.36 -0.42
N GLY A 140 3.01 -15.35 -1.25
CA GLY A 140 2.24 -15.14 -2.48
C GLY A 140 0.85 -14.56 -2.18
N LYS A 141 0.11 -15.13 -1.22
CA LYS A 141 -1.18 -14.59 -0.77
C LYS A 141 -1.06 -13.16 -0.25
N ALA A 142 -0.04 -12.88 0.57
CA ALA A 142 0.22 -11.53 1.08
C ALA A 142 0.48 -10.55 -0.06
N PHE A 143 1.27 -10.95 -1.06
CA PHE A 143 1.57 -10.15 -2.23
C PHE A 143 0.31 -9.84 -3.05
N PHE A 144 -0.55 -10.83 -3.30
CA PHE A 144 -1.82 -10.59 -4.02
C PHE A 144 -2.77 -9.67 -3.26
N ILE A 145 -2.87 -9.81 -1.93
CA ILE A 145 -3.65 -8.90 -1.09
C ILE A 145 -3.06 -7.48 -1.16
N CYS A 146 -1.74 -7.33 -1.07
CA CYS A 146 -1.06 -6.05 -1.26
C CYS A 146 -1.35 -5.44 -2.64
N ILE A 147 -1.29 -6.22 -3.72
CA ILE A 147 -1.64 -5.74 -5.07
C ILE A 147 -3.06 -5.18 -5.08
N PHE A 148 -4.01 -5.95 -4.54
CA PHE A 148 -5.42 -5.54 -4.51
C PHE A 148 -5.62 -4.26 -3.70
N LEU A 149 -5.07 -4.19 -2.48
CA LEU A 149 -5.21 -3.03 -1.60
C LEU A 149 -4.53 -1.78 -2.19
N ILE A 150 -3.28 -1.89 -2.63
CA ILE A 150 -2.50 -0.73 -3.08
C ILE A 150 -2.93 -0.31 -4.49
N SER A 151 -2.97 -1.24 -5.44
CA SER A 151 -3.30 -0.91 -6.84
C SER A 151 -4.79 -0.68 -7.03
N GLY A 152 -5.65 -1.46 -6.39
CA GLY A 152 -7.11 -1.30 -6.50
C GLY A 152 -7.55 0.04 -5.93
N ILE A 153 -7.23 0.31 -4.66
CA ILE A 153 -7.61 1.58 -4.00
C ILE A 153 -6.87 2.75 -4.65
N GLY A 154 -5.56 2.62 -4.88
CA GLY A 154 -4.74 3.67 -5.47
C GLY A 154 -5.20 4.06 -6.88
N SER A 155 -5.55 3.10 -7.73
CA SER A 155 -6.05 3.40 -9.08
C SER A 155 -7.45 4.02 -9.05
N GLY A 156 -8.35 3.51 -8.21
CA GLY A 156 -9.70 4.05 -8.03
C GLY A 156 -9.68 5.51 -7.57
N LEU A 157 -8.89 5.82 -6.54
CA LEU A 157 -8.72 7.20 -6.06
C LEU A 157 -8.01 8.08 -7.09
N SER A 158 -6.95 7.59 -7.72
CA SER A 158 -6.24 8.35 -8.76
C SER A 158 -7.18 8.72 -9.91
N LEU A 159 -8.07 7.80 -10.32
CA LEU A 159 -9.08 8.08 -11.33
C LEU A 159 -10.02 9.20 -10.88
N ILE A 160 -10.53 9.16 -9.64
CA ILE A 160 -11.37 10.22 -9.08
C ILE A 160 -10.63 11.57 -9.11
N LEU A 161 -9.36 11.60 -8.73
CA LEU A 161 -8.55 12.83 -8.75
C LEU A 161 -8.42 13.42 -10.15
N THR A 162 -8.39 12.61 -11.21
CA THR A 162 -8.33 13.11 -12.61
C THR A 162 -9.62 13.79 -13.08
N PHE A 163 -10.73 13.64 -12.36
CA PHE A 163 -12.01 14.29 -12.66
C PHE A 163 -12.28 15.52 -11.78
N LEU A 164 -11.46 15.77 -10.76
CA LEU A 164 -11.56 17.00 -9.98
C LEU A 164 -11.17 18.20 -10.83
N ASP A 165 -11.84 19.33 -10.59
CA ASP A 165 -11.47 20.60 -11.21
C ASP A 165 -9.97 20.91 -10.95
N PRO A 166 -9.14 21.02 -12.00
CA PRO A 166 -7.72 21.30 -11.88
C PRO A 166 -7.40 22.56 -11.07
N TYR A 167 -8.19 23.62 -11.22
CA TYR A 167 -7.94 24.88 -10.53
C TYR A 167 -8.27 24.79 -9.05
N ARG A 168 -9.31 24.03 -8.70
CA ARG A 168 -9.68 23.78 -7.31
C ARG A 168 -8.67 22.88 -6.60
N SER A 169 -8.18 21.85 -7.28
CA SER A 169 -7.19 20.91 -6.75
C SER A 169 -5.82 21.57 -6.52
N ILE A 170 -5.39 22.46 -7.42
CA ILE A 170 -4.14 23.25 -7.25
C ILE A 170 -4.24 24.20 -6.05
N ARG A 171 -5.37 24.88 -5.86
CA ARG A 171 -5.55 25.83 -4.73
C ARG A 171 -5.50 25.16 -3.36
N ARG A 172 -5.87 23.89 -3.26
CA ARG A 172 -5.82 23.09 -2.02
C ARG A 172 -4.42 22.56 -1.69
N GLY A 173 -3.47 22.65 -2.63
CA GLY A 173 -2.08 22.22 -2.43
C GLY A 173 -1.16 23.32 -1.91
N LYS A 174 -1.70 24.48 -1.49
CA LYS A 174 -0.99 25.53 -0.76
C LYS A 174 -1.26 25.38 0.72
#